data_AF-A0A432UY80-F1
#
_entry.id   AF-A0A432UY80-F1
#
_cell.length_a   1.000
_cell.length_b   1.000
_cell.length_c   1.000
_cell.angle_alpha   90.00
_cell.angle_beta   90.00
_cell.angle_gamma   90.00
#
_symmetry.space_group_name_H-M   'P 1'
#
loop_
_entity.id
_entity.type
_entity.pdbx_description
1 polymer ?
#
loop_
_entity_poly.entity_id
_entity_poly.type
_entity_poly.pdbx_seq_one_letter_code
_entity_poly.pdbx_strand_id
1 'polypeptide(L)'
;MRLVTRSDFDGLGCAAVLKEIGKIDDIKFVHPKDIQDGKIDIDANDILANIPYVKGCGMWFDHHSSEEERREYDQFEGESDPEAPSAA
;
A
#
# COMPACT_ATOMS: atom_id res chain seq x y z
N MET A 1 7.07 7.86 -8.19
CA MET A 1 5.71 7.49 -7.73
C MET A 1 5.58 7.90 -6.27
N ARG A 2 4.36 8.20 -5.82
CA ARG A 2 4.10 8.52 -4.41
C ARG A 2 3.83 7.21 -3.66
N LEU A 3 4.53 6.98 -2.56
CA LEU A 3 4.18 5.92 -1.61
C LEU A 3 3.07 6.42 -0.70
N VAL A 4 1.99 5.66 -0.56
CA VAL A 4 0.95 5.89 0.44
C VAL A 4 0.98 4.71 1.42
N THR A 5 1.26 4.99 2.69
CA THR A 5 1.49 3.94 3.69
C THR A 5 1.20 4.41 5.12
N ARG A 6 1.33 3.53 6.10
CA ARG A 6 1.18 3.83 7.53
C ARG A 6 2.43 4.50 8.09
N SER A 7 2.24 5.35 9.11
CA SER A 7 3.37 5.93 9.87
C SER A 7 3.85 4.99 10.96
N ASP A 8 4.26 3.79 10.57
CA ASP A 8 4.84 2.77 11.45
C ASP A 8 6.11 2.15 10.85
N PHE A 9 6.70 1.19 11.56
CA PHE A 9 8.00 0.64 11.17
C PHE A 9 7.94 -0.12 9.85
N ASP A 10 6.84 -0.83 9.58
CA ASP A 10 6.63 -1.55 8.32
C ASP A 10 6.49 -0.56 7.15
N GLY A 11 5.65 0.48 7.29
CA GLY A 11 5.53 1.51 6.26
C GLY A 11 6.85 2.26 5.97
N LEU A 12 7.68 2.49 7.00
CA LEU A 12 9.02 3.03 6.82
C LEU A 12 9.97 2.04 6.13
N GLY A 13 9.85 0.74 6.40
CA GLY A 13 10.58 -0.31 5.71
C GLY A 13 10.26 -0.33 4.20
N CYS A 14 8.97 -0.31 3.85
CA CYS A 14 8.54 -0.20 2.46
C CYS A 14 9.13 1.06 1.80
N ALA A 15 9.09 2.19 2.49
CA ALA A 15 9.65 3.44 1.98
C ALA A 15 11.15 3.36 1.71
N ALA A 16 11.92 2.75 2.62
CA ALA A 16 13.35 2.58 2.45
C ALA A 16 13.68 1.72 1.22
N VAL A 17 13.03 0.54 1.10
CA VAL A 17 13.25 -0.39 -0.01
C VAL A 17 12.86 0.25 -1.34
N LEU A 18 11.65 0.81 -1.44
CA LEU A 18 11.14 1.43 -2.67
C LEU A 18 11.95 2.66 -3.09
N LYS A 19 12.50 3.40 -2.11
CA LYS A 19 13.37 4.54 -2.38
C LYS A 19 14.71 4.10 -2.94
N GLU A 20 15.31 3.07 -2.37
CA GLU A 20 16.61 2.53 -2.79
C GLU A 20 16.58 2.05 -4.25
N ILE A 21 15.49 1.38 -4.65
CA ILE A 21 15.32 0.91 -6.03
C ILE A 21 14.76 1.98 -6.99
N GLY A 22 14.63 3.23 -6.54
CA GLY A 22 14.22 4.37 -7.36
C GLY A 22 12.77 4.34 -7.82
N LYS A 23 11.86 3.63 -7.11
CA LYS A 23 10.43 3.59 -7.43
C LYS A 23 9.66 4.80 -6.92
N ILE A 24 10.10 5.38 -5.79
CA ILE A 24 9.40 6.48 -5.13
C ILE A 24 10.23 7.74 -4.99
N ASP A 25 9.55 8.87 -5.09
CA ASP A 25 10.07 10.22 -4.93
C ASP A 25 9.32 11.02 -3.86
N ASP A 26 8.10 10.61 -3.51
CA ASP A 26 7.26 11.19 -2.46
C ASP A 26 6.68 10.11 -1.52
N ILE A 27 6.37 10.49 -0.28
CA ILE A 27 5.75 9.62 0.73
C ILE A 27 4.61 10.38 1.42
N LYS A 28 3.44 9.75 1.48
CA LYS A 28 2.27 10.22 2.23
C LYS A 28 1.87 9.20 3.29
N PHE A 29 1.99 9.59 4.55
CA PHE A 29 1.50 8.79 5.65
C PHE A 29 -0.01 8.98 5.87
N VAL A 30 -0.73 7.88 6.03
CA VAL A 30 -2.18 7.87 6.20
C VAL A 30 -2.60 6.87 7.28
N HIS A 31 -3.82 7.04 7.80
CA HIS A 31 -4.49 6.01 8.57
C HIS A 31 -5.30 5.10 7.63
N PRO A 32 -5.32 3.76 7.79
CA PRO A 32 -6.07 2.84 6.92
C PRO A 32 -7.55 3.21 6.76
N LYS A 33 -8.17 3.71 7.84
CA LYS A 33 -9.55 4.21 7.81
C LYS A 33 -9.76 5.35 6.81
N ASP A 34 -8.78 6.24 6.61
CA ASP A 34 -8.93 7.34 5.65
C ASP A 34 -8.90 6.87 4.20
N ILE A 35 -8.23 5.73 3.94
CA ILE A 35 -8.25 5.03 2.66
C ILE A 35 -9.63 4.39 2.45
N GLN A 36 -10.13 3.65 3.43
CA GLN A 36 -11.46 3.02 3.38
C GLN A 36 -12.61 4.03 3.25
N ASP A 37 -12.49 5.17 3.94
CA ASP A 37 -13.46 6.26 3.89
C ASP A 37 -13.35 7.09 2.58
N GLY A 38 -12.38 6.79 1.70
CA GLY A 38 -12.19 7.50 0.44
C GLY A 38 -11.74 8.96 0.58
N LYS A 39 -11.05 9.31 1.67
CA LYS A 39 -10.58 10.69 1.94
C LYS A 39 -9.26 11.03 1.26
N ILE A 40 -8.57 10.01 0.76
CA ILE A 40 -7.28 10.13 0.11
C ILE A 40 -7.49 9.80 -1.37
N ASP A 41 -7.25 10.78 -2.23
CA ASP A 41 -7.24 10.55 -3.68
C ASP A 41 -6.05 9.66 -4.05
N ILE A 42 -6.37 8.52 -4.66
CA ILE A 42 -5.43 7.51 -5.14
C ILE A 42 -5.54 7.39 -6.66
N ASP A 43 -4.40 7.33 -7.35
CA ASP A 43 -4.33 7.09 -8.79
C ASP A 43 -3.18 6.14 -9.18
N ALA A 44 -3.00 5.94 -10.48
CA ALA A 44 -2.01 5.00 -11.03
C ALA A 44 -0.54 5.38 -10.74
N ASN A 45 -0.25 6.58 -10.23
CA ASN A 45 1.08 6.99 -9.78
C ASN A 45 1.34 6.69 -8.30
N ASP A 46 0.38 6.05 -7.61
CA ASP A 46 0.51 5.65 -6.21
C ASP A 46 0.94 4.20 -6.04
N ILE A 47 1.87 3.98 -5.11
CA ILE A 47 2.17 2.67 -4.54
C ILE A 47 1.52 2.64 -3.16
N LEU A 48 0.64 1.67 -2.91
CA LEU A 48 0.02 1.45 -1.61
C LEU A 48 0.78 0.32 -0.91
N ALA A 49 1.24 0.56 0.31
CA ALA A 49 1.90 -0.47 1.10
C ALA A 49 1.33 -0.49 2.52
N ASN A 50 1.03 -1.68 3.04
CA ASN A 50 0.53 -1.87 4.41
C ASN A 50 -0.77 -1.07 4.68
N ILE A 51 -1.62 -0.94 3.65
CA ILE A 51 -2.93 -0.26 3.70
C ILE A 51 -3.92 -0.96 2.74
N PRO A 52 -5.24 -0.78 2.95
CA PRO A 52 -6.26 -1.42 2.11
C PRO A 52 -6.12 -1.11 0.63
N TYR A 53 -6.52 -2.07 -0.21
CA TYR A 53 -6.49 -1.90 -1.66
C TYR A 53 -7.40 -0.75 -2.11
N VAL A 54 -6.96 -0.01 -3.13
CA VAL A 54 -7.80 0.96 -3.84
C VAL A 54 -7.67 0.72 -5.33
N LYS A 55 -8.81 0.51 -5.98
CA LYS A 55 -8.87 0.29 -7.42
C LYS A 55 -8.23 1.44 -8.19
N GLY A 56 -7.32 1.09 -9.11
CA GLY A 56 -6.63 2.05 -9.96
C GLY A 56 -5.31 2.56 -9.40
N CYS A 57 -4.86 2.09 -8.23
CA CYS A 57 -3.48 2.31 -7.81
C CYS A 57 -2.47 1.68 -8.79
N GLY A 58 -1.24 2.21 -8.79
CA GLY A 58 -0.17 1.67 -9.62
C GLY A 58 0.34 0.32 -9.14
N MET A 59 0.70 0.23 -7.85
CA MET A 59 1.13 -1.02 -7.22
C MET A 59 0.55 -1.15 -5.82
N TRP A 60 0.38 -2.37 -5.34
CA TRP A 60 -0.14 -2.66 -4.01
C TRP A 60 0.63 -3.79 -3.32
N PHE A 61 1.06 -3.54 -2.09
CA PHE A 61 1.72 -4.49 -1.21
C PHE A 61 1.00 -4.57 0.13
N ASP A 62 0.54 -5.76 0.51
CA ASP A 62 -0.14 -5.96 1.79
C ASP A 62 0.11 -7.36 2.36
N HIS A 63 -0.29 -7.57 3.61
CA HIS A 63 -0.19 -8.85 4.30
C HIS A 63 -1.36 -9.11 5.26
N HIS A 64 -2.42 -8.30 5.22
CA HIS A 64 -3.56 -8.49 6.12
C HIS A 64 -4.56 -9.48 5.53
N SER A 65 -4.82 -10.57 6.25
CA SER A 65 -5.86 -11.55 5.88
C SER A 65 -7.25 -10.90 5.68
N SER A 66 -7.50 -9.74 6.31
CA SER A 66 -8.75 -9.02 6.16
C SER A 66 -9.02 -8.52 4.74
N GLU A 67 -7.99 -8.30 3.92
CA GLU A 67 -8.17 -7.89 2.52
C GLU A 67 -8.57 -9.10 1.66
N GLU A 68 -7.96 -10.28 1.90
CA GLU A 68 -8.40 -11.55 1.29
C GLU A 68 -9.83 -11.93 1.67
N GLU A 69 -10.25 -11.65 2.90
CA GLU A 69 -11.62 -11.88 3.35
C GLU A 69 -12.61 -10.94 2.66
N ARG A 70 -12.24 -9.67 2.47
CA ARG A 70 -13.08 -8.69 1.75
C ARG A 70 -13.24 -9.07 0.29
N ARG A 71 -12.19 -9.57 -0.37
CA ARG A 71 -12.17 -9.87 -1.82
C ARG A 71 -12.60 -8.68 -2.68
N GLU A 72 -12.28 -7.46 -2.23
CA GLU A 72 -12.61 -6.20 -2.91
C GLU A 72 -11.41 -5.66 -3.71
N TYR A 73 -10.61 -6.55 -4.28
CA TYR A 73 -9.50 -6.20 -5.18
C TYR A 73 -9.65 -6.90 -6.53
N ASP A 74 -9.24 -6.18 -7.58
CA ASP A 74 -9.19 -6.69 -8.95
C ASP A 74 -7.75 -7.20 -9.25
N GLN A 75 -7.41 -7.35 -10.53
CA GLN A 75 -6.03 -7.58 -10.93
C GLN A 75 -5.17 -6.34 -10.58
N PHE A 76 -4.05 -6.53 -9.90
CA PHE A 76 -3.13 -5.46 -9.48
C PHE A 76 -1.66 -5.86 -9.75
N GLU A 77 -0.77 -4.87 -9.77
CA GLU A 77 0.67 -5.11 -9.72
C GLU A 77 1.15 -5.07 -8.26
N GLY A 78 1.98 -6.02 -7.85
CA GLY A 78 2.45 -6.16 -6.46
C GLY A 78 2.11 -7.53 -5.88
N GLU A 79 1.99 -7.63 -4.56
CA GLU A 79 1.72 -8.89 -3.85
C GLU A 79 0.92 -8.64 -2.57
N SER A 80 -0.02 -9.53 -2.26
CA SER A 80 -0.71 -9.55 -0.97
C SER A 80 -0.64 -10.96 -0.40
N ASP A 81 0.21 -11.16 0.61
CA ASP A 81 0.48 -12.48 1.21
C ASP A 81 0.15 -12.46 2.72
N PRO A 82 -0.95 -13.08 3.17
CA PRO A 82 -1.31 -13.13 4.59
C PRO A 82 -0.34 -13.91 5.48
N GLU A 83 0.50 -14.76 4.90
CA GLU A 83 1.52 -15.50 5.63
C GLU A 83 2.80 -14.68 5.83
N ALA A 84 2.93 -13.55 5.12
CA ALA A 84 4.05 -12.63 5.30
C ALA A 84 3.94 -11.88 6.64
N PRO A 85 5.07 -11.70 7.38
CA PRO A 85 5.04 -11.02 8.67
C PRO A 85 4.89 -9.50 8.55
N SER A 86 5.10 -8.93 7.37
CA SER A 86 5.08 -7.49 7.06
C SER A 86 4.92 -7.26 5.56
N ALA A 87 4.59 -6.03 5.15
CA ALA A 87 4.58 -5.64 3.75
C ALA A 87 5.98 -5.28 3.18
N ALA A 88 6.91 -4.86 4.05
CA ALA A 88 8.29 -4.49 3.68
C ALA A 88 9.19 -5.66 3.29
#